data_AF-A0A2L0BE68-F1
#
_entry.id   AF-A0A2L0BE68-F1
#
_cell.length_a   1.000
_cell.length_b   1.000
_cell.length_c   1.000
_cell.angle_alpha   90.00
_cell.angle_beta   90.00
_cell.angle_gamma   90.00
#
_symmetry.space_group_name_H-M   'P 1'
#
loop_
_entity.id
_entity.type
_entity.pdbx_description
1 polymer ?
#
loop_
_entity_poly.entity_id
_entity_poly.type
_entity_poly.pdbx_seq_one_letter_code
_entity_poly.pdbx_strand_id
1 'polypeptide(L)'
;DGAPSPMMPNEARLRNLTYSAPLYVDITKTIVKDGEDPIETQHQKTFIGKIPIMLRSTYCLLSGLTDRDLTELNECPLDPGGYFIINGSEKVLIAQEKMATNTVYVFSMKDGKYAFKSEIRSCLEHSSRPTSTLWVNMMARGGQAIKKAAIGQRIMAILPYIKQEIPIMIVFRALGFVADRDILEHIIYDFDDPEMMEMVKPSLDEAFVIQEQNVALNFIGGRGTRPGVTKDKRVKYAREIL
;
A
#
# COMPACT_ATOMS: atom_id res chain seq x y z
N ASP A 1 46.51 7.55 -9.85
CA ASP A 1 45.36 8.48 -9.95
C ASP A 1 43.99 7.86 -9.59
N GLY A 2 43.94 6.78 -8.80
CA GLY A 2 42.70 6.06 -8.47
C GLY A 2 42.57 5.61 -7.01
N ALA A 3 43.30 6.25 -6.09
CA ALA A 3 43.21 5.94 -4.68
C ALA A 3 41.93 6.55 -4.07
N PRO A 4 41.19 5.81 -3.24
CA PRO A 4 40.02 6.35 -2.55
C PRO A 4 40.46 7.39 -1.51
N SER A 5 39.92 8.60 -1.61
CA SER A 5 40.06 9.65 -0.60
C SER A 5 38.70 9.94 0.04
N PRO A 6 38.66 10.33 1.34
CA PRO A 6 37.45 10.86 1.92
C PRO A 6 37.05 12.12 1.15
N MET A 7 35.79 12.19 0.73
CA MET A 7 35.24 13.35 0.04
C MET A 7 34.72 14.34 1.08
N MET A 8 35.19 15.58 1.05
CA MET A 8 34.62 16.64 1.89
C MET A 8 33.40 17.27 1.20
N PRO A 9 32.35 17.69 1.94
CA PRO A 9 31.16 18.28 1.31
C PRO A 9 31.46 19.53 0.49
N ASN A 10 32.29 20.45 0.99
CA ASN A 10 32.76 21.64 0.24
C ASN A 10 33.46 21.27 -1.09
N GLU A 11 34.29 20.23 -1.07
CA GLU A 11 34.92 19.72 -2.29
C GLU A 11 33.88 19.20 -3.29
N ALA A 12 32.84 18.50 -2.80
CA ALA A 12 31.76 18.01 -3.65
C ALA A 12 30.98 19.15 -4.32
N ARG A 13 30.76 20.27 -3.61
CA ARG A 13 30.15 21.49 -4.17
C ARG A 13 30.99 22.07 -5.30
N LEU A 14 32.26 22.36 -5.03
CA LEU A 14 33.17 23.04 -5.97
C LEU A 14 33.45 22.22 -7.24
N ARG A 15 33.52 20.89 -7.11
CA ARG A 15 33.84 19.98 -8.22
C ARG A 15 32.63 19.43 -8.96
N ASN A 16 31.42 19.89 -8.65
CA ASN A 16 30.16 19.36 -9.19
C ASN A 16 29.98 17.85 -8.97
N LEU A 17 30.41 17.33 -7.82
CA LEU A 17 30.30 15.92 -7.47
C LEU A 17 29.04 15.66 -6.62
N THR A 18 28.66 14.38 -6.53
CA THR A 18 27.60 13.92 -5.64
C THR A 18 28.20 13.40 -4.34
N TYR A 19 27.86 14.06 -3.22
CA TYR A 19 28.30 13.64 -1.89
C TYR A 19 27.54 12.37 -1.49
N SER A 20 28.24 11.23 -1.57
CA SER A 20 27.64 9.89 -1.40
C SER A 20 28.65 8.91 -0.81
N ALA A 21 28.14 7.93 -0.06
CA ALA A 21 28.94 6.86 0.51
C ALA A 21 28.70 5.54 -0.24
N PRO A 22 29.73 4.69 -0.41
CA PRO A 22 29.56 3.37 -0.99
C PRO A 22 28.78 2.44 -0.05
N LEU A 23 27.86 1.65 -0.62
CA LEU A 23 27.08 0.63 0.06
C LEU A 23 27.66 -0.75 -0.30
N TYR A 24 27.96 -1.54 0.73
CA TYR A 24 28.45 -2.90 0.63
C TYR A 24 27.50 -3.86 1.33
N VAL A 25 27.34 -5.05 0.78
CA VAL A 25 26.52 -6.13 1.35
C VAL A 25 27.23 -7.47 1.25
N ASP A 26 26.89 -8.38 2.14
CA ASP A 26 27.35 -9.76 2.09
C ASP A 26 26.34 -10.59 1.29
N ILE A 27 26.84 -11.36 0.30
CA ILE A 27 26.01 -12.16 -0.60
C ILE A 27 26.32 -13.64 -0.38
N THR A 28 25.33 -14.41 0.04
CA THR A 28 25.43 -15.88 0.11
C THR A 28 24.78 -16.49 -1.12
N LYS A 29 25.55 -17.26 -1.87
CA LYS A 29 25.10 -18.01 -3.04
C LYS A 29 25.05 -19.50 -2.68
N THR A 30 23.85 -20.07 -2.67
CA THR A 30 23.63 -21.51 -2.48
C THR A 30 23.30 -22.14 -3.83
N ILE A 31 24.09 -23.12 -4.27
CA ILE A 31 23.85 -23.90 -5.49
C ILE A 31 23.34 -25.28 -5.08
N VAL A 32 22.14 -25.61 -5.51
CA VAL A 32 21.52 -26.93 -5.28
C VAL A 32 21.51 -27.68 -6.60
N LYS A 33 22.02 -28.92 -6.60
CA LYS A 33 21.97 -29.84 -7.75
C LYS A 33 21.39 -31.17 -7.29
N ASP A 34 20.65 -31.84 -8.17
CA ASP A 34 20.02 -33.13 -7.85
C ASP A 34 21.08 -34.19 -7.54
N GLY A 35 21.02 -34.75 -6.32
CA GLY A 35 21.93 -35.81 -5.87
C GLY A 35 23.28 -35.33 -5.29
N GLU A 36 23.53 -34.01 -5.23
CA GLU A 36 24.70 -33.42 -4.57
C GLU A 36 24.26 -32.57 -3.37
N ASP A 37 25.13 -32.50 -2.35
CA ASP A 37 24.90 -31.59 -1.23
C ASP A 37 24.93 -30.11 -1.69
N PRO A 38 24.11 -29.23 -1.09
CA PRO A 38 24.11 -27.81 -1.42
C PRO A 38 25.50 -27.19 -1.24
N ILE A 39 25.98 -26.50 -2.29
CA ILE A 39 27.27 -25.79 -2.25
C ILE A 39 26.99 -24.33 -1.93
N GLU A 40 27.42 -23.88 -0.75
CA GLU A 40 27.33 -22.47 -0.35
C GLU A 40 28.64 -21.73 -0.62
N THR A 41 28.53 -20.53 -1.20
CA THR A 41 29.65 -19.61 -1.41
C THR A 41 29.27 -18.25 -0.84
N GLN A 42 30.12 -17.71 0.04
CA GLN A 42 29.90 -16.38 0.63
C GLN A 42 30.80 -15.35 -0.04
N HIS A 43 30.21 -14.24 -0.48
CA HIS A 43 30.88 -13.06 -1.02
C HIS A 43 30.70 -11.91 -0.02
N GLN A 44 31.72 -11.69 0.81
CA GLN A 44 31.69 -10.62 1.80
C GLN A 44 32.02 -9.25 1.17
N LYS A 45 31.42 -8.18 1.70
CA LYS A 45 31.67 -6.78 1.33
C LYS A 45 31.57 -6.54 -0.18
N THR A 46 30.53 -7.05 -0.81
CA THR A 46 30.28 -6.82 -2.23
C THR A 46 29.71 -5.41 -2.42
N PHE A 47 30.35 -4.58 -3.24
CA PHE A 47 29.86 -3.25 -3.57
C PHE A 47 28.59 -3.34 -4.43
N ILE A 48 27.51 -2.67 -4.01
CA ILE A 48 26.24 -2.68 -4.75
C ILE A 48 25.80 -1.30 -5.26
N GLY A 49 26.42 -0.22 -4.79
CA GLY A 49 26.11 1.13 -5.25
C GLY A 49 26.54 2.21 -4.28
N LYS A 50 26.10 3.44 -4.53
CA LYS A 50 26.34 4.59 -3.65
C LYS A 50 25.01 5.17 -3.17
N ILE A 51 24.94 5.56 -1.91
CA ILE A 51 23.81 6.28 -1.32
C ILE A 51 24.22 7.73 -1.06
N PRO A 52 23.47 8.73 -1.57
CA PRO A 52 23.68 10.12 -1.19
C PRO A 52 23.57 10.30 0.32
N ILE A 53 24.56 10.97 0.93
CA ILE A 53 24.57 11.20 2.37
C ILE A 53 24.03 12.60 2.65
N MET A 54 23.12 12.69 3.61
CA MET A 54 22.59 13.97 4.08
C MET A 54 23.64 14.67 4.94
N LEU A 55 23.89 15.95 4.69
CA LEU A 55 24.87 16.73 5.44
C LEU A 55 24.50 16.79 6.92
N ARG A 56 25.52 16.64 7.78
CA ARG A 56 25.41 16.58 9.25
C ARG A 56 24.56 15.43 9.81
N SER A 57 24.13 14.47 8.98
CA SER A 57 23.57 13.20 9.48
C SER A 57 24.63 12.35 10.16
N THR A 58 24.22 11.31 10.90
CA THR A 58 25.12 10.39 11.62
C THR A 58 26.16 9.70 10.74
N TYR A 59 25.90 9.56 9.44
CA TYR A 59 26.82 8.94 8.47
C TYR A 59 27.66 9.96 7.68
N CYS A 60 27.50 11.27 7.97
CA CYS A 60 28.29 12.33 7.36
C CYS A 60 29.60 12.55 8.13
N LEU A 61 30.69 12.86 7.42
CA LEU A 61 31.99 13.17 8.02
C LEU A 61 31.96 14.41 8.94
N LEU A 62 31.00 15.32 8.74
CA LEU A 62 30.84 16.51 9.57
C LEU A 62 30.13 16.23 10.91
N SER A 63 29.58 15.03 11.10
CA SER A 63 28.84 14.68 12.32
C SER A 63 29.79 14.59 13.51
N GLY A 64 29.48 15.32 14.58
CA GLY A 64 30.26 15.29 15.83
C GLY A 64 31.58 16.08 15.80
N LEU A 65 31.88 16.82 14.72
CA LEU A 65 33.01 17.74 14.68
C LEU A 65 32.73 19.00 15.51
N THR A 66 33.77 19.59 16.10
CA THR A 66 33.65 20.86 16.82
C THR A 66 33.55 22.05 15.86
N ASP A 67 33.01 23.18 16.31
CA ASP A 67 32.92 24.40 15.51
C ASP A 67 34.27 24.86 14.94
N ARG A 68 35.35 24.62 15.71
CA ARG A 68 36.72 24.90 15.27
C ARG A 68 37.10 24.00 14.09
N ASP A 69 36.91 22.68 14.24
CA ASP A 69 37.30 21.71 13.21
C ASP A 69 36.45 21.88 11.93
N LEU A 70 35.17 22.25 12.05
CA LEU A 70 34.32 22.61 10.92
C LEU A 70 34.87 23.82 10.16
N THR A 71 35.31 24.85 10.88
CA THR A 71 35.90 26.05 10.29
C THR A 71 37.21 25.72 9.57
N GLU A 72 38.04 24.84 10.13
CA GLU A 72 39.27 24.34 9.49
C GLU A 72 38.99 23.59 8.17
N LEU A 73 37.83 22.93 8.07
CA LEU A 73 37.36 22.25 6.86
C LEU A 73 36.64 23.18 5.86
N ASN A 74 36.62 24.49 6.10
CA ASN A 74 35.87 25.49 5.32
C ASN A 74 34.36 25.22 5.28
N GLU A 75 33.81 24.63 6.33
CA GLU A 75 32.36 24.49 6.52
C GLU A 75 31.89 25.52 7.56
N CYS A 76 30.68 26.04 7.39
CA CYS A 76 30.12 27.02 8.32
C CYS A 76 29.59 26.30 9.59
N PRO A 77 30.01 26.66 10.81
CA PRO A 77 29.45 26.08 12.04
C PRO A 77 27.93 26.26 12.19
N LEU A 78 27.41 27.37 11.66
CA LEU A 78 25.99 27.75 11.72
C LEU A 78 25.12 27.08 10.63
N ASP A 79 25.70 26.34 9.69
CA ASP A 79 24.92 25.62 8.68
C ASP A 79 24.08 24.51 9.36
N PRO A 80 22.74 24.51 9.26
CA PRO A 80 21.93 23.45 9.90
C PRO A 80 22.16 22.05 9.32
N GLY A 81 22.66 21.93 8.09
CA GLY A 81 22.68 20.65 7.37
C GLY A 81 21.27 20.16 7.02
N GLY A 82 21.08 18.84 6.88
CA GLY A 82 19.76 18.27 6.56
C GLY A 82 19.39 18.25 5.07
N TYR A 83 20.35 18.56 4.19
CA TYR A 83 20.20 18.55 2.74
C TYR A 83 21.26 17.67 2.08
N PHE A 84 21.10 17.40 0.79
CA PHE A 84 22.00 16.58 -0.02
C PHE A 84 22.76 17.43 -1.03
N ILE A 85 24.00 17.05 -1.36
CA ILE A 85 24.75 17.65 -2.47
C ILE A 85 24.75 16.65 -3.62
N ILE A 86 24.04 16.99 -4.70
CA ILE A 86 23.93 16.17 -5.91
C ILE A 86 24.48 16.99 -7.09
N ASN A 87 25.53 16.47 -7.74
CA ASN A 87 26.20 17.14 -8.86
C ASN A 87 26.57 18.62 -8.54
N GLY A 88 27.13 18.86 -7.36
CA GLY A 88 27.48 20.20 -6.85
C GLY A 88 26.31 21.04 -6.35
N SER A 89 25.07 20.65 -6.63
CA SER A 89 23.88 21.40 -6.24
C SER A 89 23.30 20.89 -4.92
N GLU A 90 22.89 21.82 -4.07
CA GLU A 90 22.21 21.52 -2.80
C GLU A 90 20.73 21.21 -3.05
N LYS A 91 20.24 20.15 -2.43
CA LYS A 91 18.89 19.62 -2.60
C LYS A 91 18.28 19.27 -1.25
N VAL A 92 17.10 19.84 -0.97
CA VAL A 92 16.30 19.54 0.21
C VAL A 92 15.09 18.71 -0.22
N LEU A 93 14.76 17.66 0.55
CA LEU A 93 13.52 16.92 0.36
C LEU A 93 12.38 17.64 1.07
N ILE A 94 11.32 17.98 0.32
CA ILE A 94 10.13 18.64 0.86
C ILE A 94 9.17 17.57 1.36
N ALA A 95 8.80 17.65 2.64
CA ALA A 95 7.79 16.78 3.24
C ALA A 95 6.49 16.83 2.43
N GLN A 96 5.94 15.67 2.11
CA GLN A 96 4.68 15.55 1.36
C GLN A 96 3.56 15.17 2.32
N GLU A 97 2.55 16.02 2.40
CA GLU A 97 1.33 15.71 3.14
C GLU A 97 0.45 14.75 2.34
N LYS A 98 -0.04 13.70 3.01
CA LYS A 98 -0.96 12.72 2.45
C LYS A 98 -1.99 12.37 3.51
N MET A 99 -3.19 11.96 3.07
CA MET A 99 -4.19 11.43 4.00
C MET A 99 -3.64 10.22 4.75
N ALA A 100 -4.00 10.10 6.04
CA ALA A 100 -3.52 9.01 6.87
C ALA A 100 -3.96 7.65 6.29
N THR A 101 -3.08 6.67 6.42
CA THR A 101 -3.38 5.27 6.05
C THR A 101 -3.99 4.55 7.25
N ASN A 102 -4.59 3.38 7.01
CA ASN A 102 -5.19 2.52 8.04
C ASN A 102 -6.30 3.19 8.87
N THR A 103 -6.94 4.24 8.33
CA THR A 103 -8.07 4.94 8.94
C THR A 103 -9.25 4.93 7.96
N VAL A 104 -10.46 4.69 8.48
CA VAL A 104 -11.70 4.72 7.69
C VAL A 104 -12.20 6.14 7.58
N TYR A 105 -12.40 6.62 6.35
CA TYR A 105 -13.01 7.90 6.06
C TYR A 105 -14.39 7.68 5.44
N VAL A 106 -15.39 8.48 5.85
CA VAL A 106 -16.75 8.45 5.30
C VAL A 106 -17.12 9.82 4.77
N PHE A 107 -17.54 9.88 3.51
CA PHE A 107 -17.90 11.10 2.81
C PHE A 107 -19.36 11.03 2.35
N SER A 108 -20.12 12.09 2.61
CA SER A 108 -21.44 12.31 2.03
C SER A 108 -21.30 12.94 0.64
N MET A 109 -22.00 12.39 -0.34
CA MET A 109 -22.00 12.85 -1.72
C MET A 109 -23.33 13.51 -2.04
N LYS A 110 -23.28 14.72 -2.61
CA LYS A 110 -24.49 15.45 -3.03
C LYS A 110 -25.10 14.88 -4.30
N ASP A 111 -24.25 14.54 -5.28
CA ASP A 111 -24.66 14.06 -6.59
C ASP A 111 -23.85 12.83 -7.02
N GLY A 112 -24.50 11.95 -7.78
CA GLY A 112 -23.87 10.82 -8.45
C GLY A 112 -24.45 9.46 -8.05
N LYS A 113 -23.67 8.41 -8.36
CA LYS A 113 -24.08 7.01 -8.18
C LYS A 113 -24.25 6.60 -6.71
N TYR A 114 -23.47 7.21 -5.81
CA TYR A 114 -23.40 6.84 -4.40
C TYR A 114 -23.84 8.03 -3.55
N ALA A 115 -24.64 7.77 -2.50
CA ALA A 115 -25.00 8.77 -1.50
C ALA A 115 -23.89 8.92 -0.44
N PHE A 116 -23.28 7.81 -0.05
CA PHE A 116 -22.14 7.80 0.86
C PHE A 116 -21.01 6.96 0.27
N LYS A 117 -19.79 7.47 0.39
CA LYS A 117 -18.58 6.71 0.09
C LYS A 117 -17.74 6.57 1.33
N SER A 118 -17.35 5.34 1.66
CA SER A 118 -16.30 5.09 2.63
C SER A 118 -15.06 4.58 1.94
N GLU A 119 -13.89 5.02 2.40
CA GLU A 119 -12.60 4.53 1.93
C GLU A 119 -11.68 4.18 3.09
N ILE A 120 -10.88 3.14 2.90
CA ILE A 120 -9.72 2.84 3.73
C ILE A 120 -8.53 2.59 2.82
N ARG A 121 -7.43 3.29 3.08
CA ARG A 121 -6.14 3.09 2.43
C ARG A 121 -5.25 2.29 3.36
N SER A 122 -5.20 0.97 3.16
CA SER A 122 -4.40 0.07 3.97
C SER A 122 -2.94 0.10 3.53
N CYS A 123 -2.03 0.30 4.48
CA CYS A 123 -0.59 0.25 4.29
C CYS A 123 0.02 -0.58 5.39
N LEU A 124 0.76 -1.63 5.04
CA LEU A 124 1.46 -2.44 6.04
C LEU A 124 2.64 -1.64 6.58
N GLU A 125 2.73 -1.53 7.91
CA GLU A 125 3.83 -0.85 8.57
C GLU A 125 5.16 -1.53 8.19
N HIS A 126 6.18 -0.73 7.88
CA HIS A 126 7.50 -1.21 7.43
C HIS A 126 7.51 -2.09 6.17
N SER A 127 6.48 -2.01 5.32
CA SER A 127 6.45 -2.73 4.04
C SER A 127 6.75 -1.84 2.85
N SER A 128 7.41 -2.39 1.83
CA SER A 128 7.54 -1.77 0.51
C SER A 128 6.30 -1.95 -0.37
N ARG A 129 5.28 -2.68 0.12
CA ARG A 129 4.04 -2.91 -0.62
C ARG A 129 3.29 -1.59 -0.79
N PRO A 130 2.76 -1.29 -1.98
CA PRO A 130 1.96 -0.10 -2.20
C PRO A 130 0.68 -0.15 -1.37
N THR A 131 0.13 1.02 -1.08
CA THR A 131 -1.14 1.16 -0.38
C THR A 131 -2.26 0.50 -1.17
N SER A 132 -3.06 -0.33 -0.49
CA SER A 132 -4.24 -0.96 -1.05
C SER A 132 -5.48 -0.19 -0.62
N THR A 133 -6.31 0.23 -1.57
CA THR A 133 -7.53 0.99 -1.25
C THR A 133 -8.76 0.11 -1.40
N LEU A 134 -9.58 0.09 -0.36
CA LEU A 134 -10.91 -0.51 -0.35
C LEU A 134 -11.95 0.60 -0.25
N TRP A 135 -13.01 0.51 -1.05
CA TRP A 135 -14.18 1.37 -0.91
C TRP A 135 -15.41 0.55 -0.55
N VAL A 136 -16.23 1.06 0.37
CA VAL A 136 -17.56 0.53 0.66
C VAL A 136 -18.55 1.68 0.53
N ASN A 137 -19.43 1.61 -0.46
CA ASN A 137 -20.26 2.73 -0.89
C ASN A 137 -21.74 2.37 -0.81
N MET A 138 -22.54 3.29 -0.30
CA MET A 138 -23.99 3.20 -0.31
C MET A 138 -24.53 3.85 -1.58
N MET A 139 -25.33 3.12 -2.35
CA MET A 139 -25.97 3.67 -3.54
C MET A 139 -26.97 4.79 -3.20
N ALA A 140 -27.05 5.77 -4.09
CA ALA A 140 -28.04 6.85 -3.98
C ALA A 140 -29.46 6.31 -4.23
N ARG A 141 -30.47 6.93 -3.58
CA ARG A 141 -31.89 6.64 -3.85
C ARG A 141 -32.27 7.17 -5.23
N GLY A 142 -32.42 6.29 -6.21
CA GLY A 142 -32.95 6.62 -7.53
C GLY A 142 -32.01 7.47 -8.41
N GLY A 143 -31.45 6.85 -9.45
CA GLY A 143 -30.79 7.57 -10.55
C GLY A 143 -31.55 7.34 -11.85
N GLN A 144 -31.65 8.38 -12.69
CA GLN A 144 -32.35 8.35 -14.00
C GLN A 144 -31.90 7.22 -14.96
N ALA A 145 -30.77 6.56 -14.69
CA ALA A 145 -30.21 5.48 -15.51
C ALA A 145 -30.61 4.05 -15.10
N ILE A 146 -31.35 3.83 -14.00
CA ILE A 146 -31.62 2.48 -13.50
C ILE A 146 -33.12 2.24 -13.38
N LYS A 147 -33.74 1.70 -14.46
CA LYS A 147 -35.13 1.18 -14.49
C LYS A 147 -35.38 -0.02 -13.54
N LYS A 148 -34.49 -0.32 -12.60
CA LYS A 148 -34.65 -1.30 -11.51
C LYS A 148 -34.84 -0.61 -10.16
N ALA A 149 -35.68 0.43 -10.11
CA ALA A 149 -35.99 1.23 -8.93
C ALA A 149 -36.79 0.48 -7.83
N ALA A 150 -36.85 -0.86 -7.88
CA ALA A 150 -37.58 -1.67 -6.90
C ALA A 150 -36.69 -2.18 -5.75
N ILE A 151 -35.37 -2.12 -5.90
CA ILE A 151 -34.40 -2.59 -4.91
C ILE A 151 -33.80 -1.34 -4.26
N GLY A 152 -33.97 -1.19 -2.95
CA GLY A 152 -33.64 0.01 -2.18
C GLY A 152 -32.15 0.40 -2.19
N GLN A 153 -31.71 1.12 -1.16
CA GLN A 153 -30.29 1.49 -1.05
C GLN A 153 -29.45 0.24 -0.74
N ARG A 154 -28.57 -0.11 -1.68
CA ARG A 154 -27.64 -1.24 -1.56
C ARG A 154 -26.21 -0.77 -1.27
N ILE A 155 -25.46 -1.62 -0.57
CA ILE A 155 -24.07 -1.37 -0.20
C ILE A 155 -23.15 -2.20 -1.10
N MET A 156 -22.25 -1.51 -1.79
CA MET A 156 -21.32 -2.10 -2.75
C MET A 156 -19.88 -1.88 -2.32
N ALA A 157 -19.06 -2.93 -2.39
CA ALA A 157 -17.62 -2.88 -2.18
C ALA A 157 -16.88 -2.77 -3.52
N ILE A 158 -15.81 -1.99 -3.54
CA ILE A 158 -14.82 -1.97 -4.62
C ILE A 158 -13.51 -2.48 -4.01
N LEU A 159 -13.21 -3.75 -4.31
CA LEU A 159 -12.01 -4.41 -3.83
C LEU A 159 -10.79 -3.98 -4.65
N PRO A 160 -9.60 -3.91 -4.03
CA PRO A 160 -8.36 -3.72 -4.77
C PRO A 160 -8.20 -4.83 -5.82
N TYR A 161 -7.67 -4.46 -6.99
CA TYR A 161 -7.44 -5.38 -8.12
C TYR A 161 -8.69 -5.99 -8.78
N ILE A 162 -9.91 -5.65 -8.33
CA ILE A 162 -11.16 -6.05 -8.97
C ILE A 162 -11.77 -4.87 -9.73
N LYS A 163 -12.13 -5.09 -11.00
CA LYS A 163 -12.61 -4.01 -11.88
C LYS A 163 -14.08 -3.63 -11.67
N GLN A 164 -14.89 -4.58 -11.21
CA GLN A 164 -16.32 -4.39 -11.02
C GLN A 164 -16.65 -4.36 -9.53
N GLU A 165 -17.65 -3.55 -9.19
CA GLU A 165 -18.20 -3.53 -7.83
C GLU A 165 -18.85 -4.87 -7.45
N ILE A 166 -18.78 -5.20 -6.17
CA ILE A 166 -19.29 -6.44 -5.60
C ILE A 166 -20.22 -6.07 -4.43
N PRO A 167 -21.46 -6.61 -4.37
CA PRO A 167 -22.31 -6.46 -3.19
C PRO A 167 -21.60 -6.91 -1.92
N ILE A 168 -21.67 -6.11 -0.85
CA ILE A 168 -20.88 -6.36 0.37
C ILE A 168 -21.17 -7.73 0.99
N MET A 169 -22.42 -8.20 0.93
CA MET A 169 -22.83 -9.50 1.46
C MET A 169 -22.12 -10.67 0.76
N ILE A 170 -21.80 -10.54 -0.53
CA ILE A 170 -21.06 -11.57 -1.27
C ILE A 170 -19.60 -11.62 -0.80
N VAL A 171 -19.03 -10.48 -0.36
CA VAL A 171 -17.68 -10.44 0.22
C VAL A 171 -17.65 -11.22 1.54
N PHE A 172 -18.62 -11.00 2.44
CA PHE A 172 -18.72 -11.78 3.68
C PHE A 172 -18.88 -13.28 3.44
N ARG A 173 -19.72 -13.66 2.47
CA ARG A 173 -19.88 -15.08 2.07
C ARG A 173 -18.59 -15.67 1.49
N ALA A 174 -17.80 -14.88 0.76
CA ALA A 174 -16.49 -15.31 0.27
C ALA A 174 -15.45 -15.47 1.41
N LEU A 175 -15.54 -14.66 2.46
CA LEU A 175 -14.72 -14.79 3.67
C LEU A 175 -15.08 -16.03 4.52
N GLY A 176 -16.29 -16.58 4.35
CA GLY A 176 -16.73 -17.83 4.97
C GLY A 176 -18.01 -17.72 5.80
N PHE A 177 -18.55 -16.51 5.99
CA PHE A 177 -19.81 -16.30 6.70
C PHE A 177 -21.00 -16.55 5.77
N VAL A 178 -21.56 -17.75 5.84
CA VAL A 178 -22.67 -18.17 4.95
C VAL A 178 -24.03 -17.78 5.52
N ALA A 179 -24.20 -17.85 6.84
CA ALA A 179 -25.47 -17.51 7.48
C ALA A 179 -25.66 -15.99 7.58
N ASP A 180 -26.84 -15.51 7.21
CA ASP A 180 -27.15 -14.06 7.22
C ASP A 180 -27.06 -13.46 8.61
N ARG A 181 -27.42 -14.23 9.65
CA ARG A 181 -27.27 -13.83 11.04
C ARG A 181 -25.81 -13.51 11.38
N ASP A 182 -24.88 -14.40 11.04
CA ASP A 182 -23.46 -14.19 11.31
C ASP A 182 -22.94 -12.94 10.61
N ILE A 183 -23.36 -12.70 9.36
CA ILE A 183 -22.98 -11.49 8.61
C ILE A 183 -23.51 -10.24 9.32
N LEU A 184 -24.77 -10.26 9.74
CA LEU A 184 -25.40 -9.14 10.44
C LEU A 184 -24.75 -8.86 11.79
N GLU A 185 -24.33 -9.89 12.55
CA GLU A 185 -23.62 -9.75 13.83
C GLU A 185 -22.27 -9.02 13.67
N HIS A 186 -21.65 -9.05 12.48
CA HIS A 186 -20.41 -8.33 12.20
C HIS A 186 -20.63 -6.88 11.73
N ILE A 187 -21.84 -6.53 11.27
CA ILE A 187 -22.15 -5.20 10.73
C ILE A 187 -22.88 -4.36 11.78
N ILE A 188 -23.88 -4.97 12.44
CA ILE A 188 -24.82 -4.32 13.35
C ILE A 188 -24.50 -4.81 14.75
N TYR A 189 -24.13 -3.87 15.63
CA TYR A 189 -23.76 -4.19 17.01
C TYR A 189 -24.98 -4.39 17.93
N ASP A 190 -26.16 -3.89 17.52
CA ASP A 190 -27.40 -3.96 18.27
C ASP A 190 -28.57 -4.31 17.34
N PHE A 191 -29.15 -5.51 17.53
CA PHE A 191 -30.29 -5.98 16.71
C PHE A 191 -31.64 -5.40 17.13
N ASP A 192 -31.70 -4.70 18.25
CA ASP A 192 -32.91 -4.02 18.69
C ASP A 192 -33.09 -2.66 17.98
N ASP A 193 -32.16 -2.26 17.10
CA ASP A 193 -32.29 -1.11 16.18
C ASP A 193 -32.97 -1.52 14.85
N PRO A 194 -34.30 -1.32 14.71
CA PRO A 194 -35.01 -1.68 13.48
C PRO A 194 -34.61 -0.82 12.28
N GLU A 195 -34.13 0.41 12.48
CA GLU A 195 -33.78 1.32 11.39
C GLU A 195 -32.51 0.84 10.68
N MET A 196 -31.48 0.47 11.45
CA MET A 196 -30.25 -0.09 10.89
C MET A 196 -30.50 -1.43 10.19
N MET A 197 -31.33 -2.28 10.80
CA MET A 197 -31.75 -3.55 10.19
C MET A 197 -32.48 -3.31 8.86
N GLU A 198 -33.38 -2.33 8.77
CA GLU A 198 -34.07 -1.97 7.53
C GLU A 198 -33.14 -1.44 6.44
N MET A 199 -32.11 -0.67 6.79
CA MET A 199 -31.14 -0.17 5.81
C MET A 199 -30.33 -1.29 5.14
N VAL A 200 -30.08 -2.39 5.85
CA VAL A 200 -29.24 -3.49 5.35
C VAL A 200 -30.03 -4.52 4.52
N LYS A 201 -31.34 -4.67 4.78
CA LYS A 201 -32.24 -5.62 4.08
C LYS A 201 -32.08 -5.64 2.55
N PRO A 202 -32.08 -4.50 1.82
CA PRO A 202 -31.94 -4.53 0.35
C PRO A 202 -30.63 -5.16 -0.14
N SER A 203 -29.55 -5.06 0.65
CA SER A 203 -28.26 -5.66 0.32
C SER A 203 -28.24 -7.18 0.56
N LEU A 204 -29.01 -7.66 1.54
CA LEU A 204 -29.22 -9.11 1.77
C LEU A 204 -30.04 -9.72 0.63
N ASP A 205 -31.16 -9.09 0.27
CA ASP A 205 -32.04 -9.56 -0.80
C ASP A 205 -31.30 -9.68 -2.14
N GLU A 206 -30.42 -8.73 -2.46
CA GLU A 206 -29.59 -8.77 -3.67
C GLU A 206 -28.60 -9.96 -3.67
N ALA A 207 -28.07 -10.32 -2.50
CA ALA A 207 -27.08 -11.38 -2.38
C ALA A 207 -27.67 -12.78 -2.19
N PHE A 208 -29.01 -12.90 -2.05
CA PHE A 208 -29.71 -14.16 -1.80
C PHE A 208 -29.36 -15.26 -2.82
N VAL A 209 -29.04 -14.88 -4.05
CA VAL A 209 -28.68 -15.78 -5.16
C VAL A 209 -27.37 -16.56 -4.96
N ILE A 210 -26.49 -16.15 -4.04
CA ILE A 210 -25.20 -16.83 -3.79
C ILE A 210 -25.11 -17.24 -2.33
N GLN A 211 -25.28 -18.52 -2.04
CA GLN A 211 -25.30 -19.06 -0.67
C GLN A 211 -24.11 -19.95 -0.29
N GLU A 212 -23.10 -20.04 -1.16
CA GLU A 212 -21.91 -20.84 -0.91
C GLU A 212 -20.64 -20.02 -1.09
N GLN A 213 -19.66 -20.26 -0.22
CA GLN A 213 -18.35 -19.60 -0.28
C GLN A 213 -17.66 -19.79 -1.63
N ASN A 214 -17.63 -21.02 -2.16
CA ASN A 214 -16.98 -21.30 -3.44
C ASN A 214 -17.66 -20.60 -4.62
N VAL A 215 -18.99 -20.42 -4.56
CA VAL A 215 -19.74 -19.68 -5.59
C VAL A 215 -19.44 -18.18 -5.48
N ALA A 216 -19.36 -17.65 -4.26
CA ALA A 216 -18.96 -16.26 -4.00
C ALA A 216 -17.53 -15.96 -4.48
N LEU A 217 -16.57 -16.83 -4.18
CA LEU A 217 -15.19 -16.71 -4.68
C LEU A 217 -15.12 -16.74 -6.21
N ASN A 218 -15.86 -17.63 -6.87
CA ASN A 218 -15.93 -17.65 -8.33
C ASN A 218 -16.59 -16.39 -8.90
N PHE A 219 -17.60 -15.84 -8.23
CA PHE A 219 -18.29 -14.60 -8.62
C PHE A 219 -17.36 -13.38 -8.56
N ILE A 220 -16.52 -13.30 -7.51
CA ILE A 220 -15.49 -12.27 -7.34
C ILE A 220 -14.38 -12.46 -8.39
N GLY A 221 -13.86 -13.68 -8.51
CA GLY A 221 -12.78 -14.00 -9.46
C GLY A 221 -13.17 -13.74 -10.91
N GLY A 222 -14.44 -13.97 -11.29
CA GLY A 222 -14.96 -13.63 -12.62
C GLY A 222 -15.00 -12.13 -12.93
N ARG A 223 -14.99 -11.26 -11.91
CA ARG A 223 -14.98 -9.79 -12.04
C ARG A 223 -13.58 -9.18 -12.06
N GLY A 224 -12.59 -9.93 -11.59
CA GLY A 224 -11.17 -9.52 -11.64
C GLY A 224 -10.40 -10.12 -12.82
N THR A 225 -10.78 -11.31 -13.28
CA THR A 225 -10.04 -12.05 -14.33
C THR A 225 -10.60 -11.83 -15.74
N ARG A 226 -9.79 -12.15 -16.77
CA ARG A 226 -10.22 -12.12 -18.17
C ARG A 226 -11.21 -13.27 -18.47
N PRO A 227 -12.13 -13.10 -19.43
CA PRO A 227 -12.95 -14.21 -19.91
C PRO A 227 -12.09 -15.40 -20.36
N GLY A 228 -12.57 -16.64 -20.12
CA GLY A 228 -11.88 -17.88 -20.53
C GLY A 228 -11.01 -18.54 -19.46
N VAL A 229 -10.78 -17.90 -18.30
CA VAL A 229 -10.09 -18.56 -17.17
C VAL A 229 -11.00 -19.61 -16.52
N THR A 230 -10.44 -20.77 -16.15
CA THR A 230 -11.19 -21.86 -15.48
C THR A 230 -11.72 -21.46 -14.10
N LYS A 231 -12.79 -22.13 -13.64
CA LYS A 231 -13.40 -21.88 -12.33
C LYS A 231 -12.38 -21.96 -11.19
N ASP A 232 -11.55 -23.00 -11.17
CA ASP A 232 -10.59 -23.22 -10.07
C ASP A 232 -9.54 -22.11 -9.99
N LYS A 233 -9.06 -21.62 -11.14
CA LYS A 233 -8.13 -20.50 -11.20
C LYS A 233 -8.79 -19.20 -10.73
N ARG A 234 -10.07 -18.97 -11.03
CA ARG A 234 -10.82 -17.79 -10.53
C ARG A 234 -11.01 -17.84 -9.02
N VAL A 235 -11.37 -19.01 -8.49
CA VAL A 235 -11.53 -19.22 -7.05
C VAL A 235 -10.20 -19.00 -6.32
N LYS A 236 -9.10 -19.57 -6.83
CA LYS A 236 -7.77 -19.36 -6.27
C LYS A 236 -7.36 -17.90 -6.30
N TYR A 237 -7.55 -17.22 -7.43
CA TYR A 237 -7.26 -15.80 -7.57
C TYR A 237 -8.06 -14.92 -6.59
N ALA A 238 -9.37 -15.17 -6.45
CA ALA A 238 -10.19 -14.44 -5.50
C ALA A 238 -9.73 -14.67 -4.05
N ARG A 239 -9.29 -15.89 -3.71
CA ARG A 239 -8.74 -16.24 -2.40
C ARG A 239 -7.38 -15.61 -2.12
N GLU A 240 -6.58 -15.32 -3.14
CA GLU A 240 -5.30 -14.60 -2.98
C GLU A 240 -5.50 -13.09 -2.79
N ILE A 241 -6.66 -12.54 -3.19
CA ILE A 241 -7.00 -11.12 -3.02
C ILE A 241 -7.61 -10.84 -1.64
N LEU A 242 -8.49 -11.74 -1.18
CA LEU A 242 -9.17 -11.64 0.12
C LEU A 242 -8.23 -12.07 1.25
#